data_AF-A0A139PH60-F1
#
_entry.id   AF-A0A139PH60-F1
#
_cell.length_a   1.000
_cell.length_b   1.000
_cell.length_c   1.000
_cell.angle_alpha   90.00
_cell.angle_beta   90.00
_cell.angle_gamma   90.00
#
_symmetry.space_group_name_H-M   'P 1'
#
loop_
_entity.id
_entity.type
_entity.pdbx_description
1 polymer ?
#
loop_
_entity_poly.entity_id
_entity_poly.type
_entity_poly.pdbx_seq_one_letter_code
_entity_poly.pdbx_strand_id
1 'polypeptide(L)' 'MVKFEPITKQLFLTQDYFAALSATNLKARIAESQGLIELIFDVRNKRDFEILEGLRQFGEKLLAIKQEKMEKQD' A
#
# COMPACT_ATOMS: atom_id res chain seq x y z
N MET A 1 -8.13 -10.11 -0.70
CA MET A 1 -8.47 -8.76 -0.24
C MET A 1 -7.63 -8.47 0.98
N VAL A 2 -6.81 -7.42 0.96
CA VAL A 2 -6.00 -7.01 2.12
C VAL A 2 -6.67 -5.77 2.73
N LYS A 3 -6.92 -5.81 4.04
CA LYS A 3 -7.54 -4.71 4.80
C LYS A 3 -6.52 -4.12 5.77
N PHE A 4 -6.45 -2.80 5.86
CA PHE A 4 -5.58 -2.10 6.79
C PHE A 4 -6.35 -1.61 8.02
N GLU A 5 -5.70 -1.58 9.19
CA GLU A 5 -6.33 -1.26 10.47
C GLU A 5 -6.65 0.25 10.65
N PRO A 6 -7.51 0.63 11.61
CA PRO A 6 -7.80 2.04 11.88
C PRO A 6 -6.56 2.88 12.23
N ILE A 7 -5.56 2.32 12.91
CA ILE A 7 -4.30 3.02 13.29
C ILE A 7 -3.54 3.51 12.06
N THR A 8 -3.58 2.77 10.94
CA THR A 8 -2.91 3.19 9.71
C THR A 8 -3.48 4.50 9.13
N LYS A 9 -4.71 4.91 9.47
CA LYS A 9 -5.27 6.21 9.05
C LYS A 9 -4.58 7.41 9.69
N GLN A 10 -4.00 7.25 10.88
CA GLN A 10 -3.27 8.33 11.55
C GLN A 10 -1.89 8.57 10.91
N LEU A 11 -1.37 7.58 10.19
CA LEU A 11 -0.02 7.59 9.66
C LEU A 11 0.03 7.80 8.13
N PHE A 12 -0.90 7.16 7.42
CA PHE A 12 -0.95 7.17 5.96
C PHE A 12 -2.22 7.82 5.43
N LEU A 13 -2.04 8.70 4.46
CA LEU A 13 -3.07 9.31 3.65
C LEU A 13 -3.23 8.52 2.36
N THR A 14 -4.36 8.70 1.67
CA THR A 14 -4.64 8.05 0.37
C THR A 14 -3.51 8.22 -0.65
N GLN A 15 -2.85 9.39 -0.67
CA GLN A 15 -1.71 9.67 -1.56
C GLN A 15 -0.48 8.79 -1.29
N ASP A 16 -0.25 8.38 -0.05
CA ASP A 16 0.88 7.51 0.31
C ASP A 16 0.67 6.11 -0.26
N TYR A 17 -0.57 5.61 -0.21
CA TYR A 17 -0.96 4.37 -0.85
C TYR A 17 -0.82 4.46 -2.38
N PHE A 18 -1.23 5.57 -3.00
CA PHE A 18 -0.99 5.78 -4.43
C PHE A 18 0.49 5.76 -4.79
N ALA A 19 1.33 6.46 -4.01
CA ALA A 19 2.77 6.48 -4.22
C ALA A 19 3.38 5.07 -4.09
N ALA A 20 3.00 4.31 -3.05
CA ALA A 20 3.49 2.94 -2.87
C ALA A 20 3.02 1.98 -3.97
N LEU A 21 1.76 2.09 -4.42
CA LEU A 21 1.23 1.28 -5.53
C LEU A 21 1.96 1.56 -6.84
N SER A 22 2.27 2.84 -7.12
CA SER A 22 2.98 3.26 -8.34
C SER A 22 4.39 2.70 -8.45
N ALA A 23 4.99 2.26 -7.33
CA ALA A 23 6.31 1.64 -7.30
C ALA A 23 6.30 0.16 -7.74
N THR A 24 5.13 -0.40 -8.07
CA THR A 24 4.97 -1.82 -8.37
C THR A 24 4.34 -2.06 -9.74
N ASN A 25 4.54 -3.25 -10.29
CA ASN A 25 3.89 -3.69 -11.52
C ASN A 25 2.52 -4.37 -11.29
N LEU A 26 2.00 -4.34 -10.06
CA LEU A 26 0.68 -4.87 -9.75
C LEU A 26 -0.38 -3.78 -9.91
N LYS A 27 -1.35 -4.04 -10.79
CA LYS A 27 -2.54 -3.19 -10.86
C LYS A 27 -3.32 -3.36 -9.57
N ALA A 28 -3.71 -2.25 -8.95
CA ALA A 28 -4.53 -2.28 -7.76
C ALA A 28 -5.65 -1.25 -7.87
N ARG A 29 -6.73 -1.50 -7.13
CA ARG A 29 -7.79 -0.53 -6.87
C ARG A 29 -7.76 -0.15 -5.40
N ILE A 30 -8.00 1.13 -5.14
CA ILE A 30 -8.20 1.66 -3.80
C ILE A 30 -9.71 1.79 -3.59
N ALA A 31 -10.21 1.23 -2.49
CA ALA A 31 -11.56 1.46 -2.02
C ALA A 31 -11.49 2.01 -0.59
N GLU A 32 -12.51 2.78 -0.21
CA GLU A 32 -12.70 3.21 1.18
C GLU A 32 -14.02 2.64 1.66
N SER A 33 -13.98 1.91 2.79
CA SER A 33 -15.16 1.33 3.40
C SER A 33 -15.12 1.55 4.90
N GLN A 34 -16.14 2.21 5.45
CA GLN A 34 -16.20 2.57 6.88
C GLN A 34 -14.94 3.35 7.32
N GLY A 35 -14.43 4.16 6.39
CA GLY A 35 -13.19 4.93 6.50
C GLY A 35 -11.90 4.10 6.44
N LEU A 36 -11.95 2.77 6.36
CA LEU A 36 -10.76 1.94 6.18
C LEU A 36 -10.41 1.90 4.69
N ILE A 37 -9.11 2.06 4.40
CA ILE A 37 -8.60 1.88 3.05
C ILE A 37 -8.43 0.39 2.78
N GLU A 38 -9.06 -0.09 1.71
CA GLU A 38 -8.90 -1.43 1.19
C GLU A 38 -8.12 -1.37 -0.13
N LEU A 39 -7.10 -2.22 -0.25
CA LEU A 39 -6.31 -2.38 -1.47
C LEU A 39 -6.64 -3.72 -2.12
N ILE A 40 -7.06 -3.66 -3.38
CA ILE A 40 -7.47 -4.83 -4.16
C ILE A 40 -6.52 -4.96 -5.35
N PHE A 41 -5.55 -5.86 -5.24
CA PHE A 41 -4.60 -6.18 -6.30
C PHE A 41 -5.21 -7.14 -7.33
N ASP A 42 -5.05 -6.81 -8.61
CA ASP A 42 -5.38 -7.70 -9.72
C ASP A 42 -4.20 -8.63 -10.00
N VAL A 43 -4.35 -9.89 -9.57
CA VAL A 43 -3.34 -10.93 -9.68
C VAL A 43 -3.66 -11.96 -10.77
N ARG A 44 -4.69 -11.71 -11.57
CA ARG A 44 -5.06 -12.63 -12.66
C ARG A 44 -3.92 -12.71 -13.67
N ASN A 45 -3.59 -13.93 -14.11
CA ASN A 45 -2.50 -14.22 -15.04
C ASN A 45 -1.11 -13.76 -14.56
N LYS A 46 -0.91 -13.59 -13.24
CA LYS A 46 0.40 -13.33 -12.65
C LYS A 46 0.96 -14.60 -12.04
N ARG A 47 2.27 -14.83 -12.20
CA ARG A 47 2.99 -15.89 -11.49
C ARG A 47 3.19 -15.48 -10.03
N ASP A 48 3.29 -16.46 -9.13
CA ASP A 48 3.43 -16.21 -7.70
C ASP A 48 4.59 -15.26 -7.37
N PHE A 49 5.74 -15.43 -8.03
CA PHE A 49 6.88 -14.55 -7.80
C PHE A 49 6.62 -13.09 -8.21
N GLU A 50 5.79 -12.84 -9.24
CA GLU A 50 5.43 -11.48 -9.66
C GLU A 50 4.49 -10.84 -8.63
N ILE A 51 3.62 -11.64 -8.02
CA ILE A 51 2.73 -11.20 -6.95
C ILE A 51 3.56 -10.88 -5.70
N LEU A 52 4.44 -11.79 -5.30
CA LEU A 52 5.31 -11.61 -4.13
C LEU A 52 6.22 -10.39 -4.28
N GLU A 53 6.84 -10.23 -5.46
CA GLU A 53 7.72 -9.09 -5.73
C GLU A 53 6.95 -7.77 -5.69
N GLY A 54 5.76 -7.71 -6.28
CA GLY A 54 4.93 -6.49 -6.22
C GLY A 54 4.47 -6.17 -4.80
N LEU A 55 4.08 -7.16 -4.00
CA LEU A 55 3.72 -6.96 -2.60
C LEU A 55 4.91 -6.50 -1.76
N ARG A 56 6.11 -7.05 -2.02
CA ARG A 56 7.37 -6.65 -1.37
C ARG A 56 7.69 -5.19 -1.67
N GLN A 57 7.73 -4.80 -2.95
CA GLN A 57 7.99 -3.43 -3.38
C GLN A 57 6.98 -2.43 -2.79
N PHE A 58 5.69 -2.80 -2.79
CA PHE A 58 4.65 -1.99 -2.18
C PHE A 58 4.93 -1.75 -0.68
N GLY A 59 5.22 -2.82 0.06
CA GLY A 59 5.51 -2.75 1.49
C GLY A 59 6.76 -1.93 1.81
N GLU A 60 7.84 -2.11 1.05
CA GLU A 60 9.08 -1.34 1.21
C GLU A 60 8.87 0.16 0.97
N LYS A 61 8.11 0.52 -0.08
CA LYS A 61 7.81 1.93 -0.34
C LYS A 61 6.94 2.54 0.75
N LEU A 62 5.95 1.79 1.26
CA LEU A 62 5.10 2.26 2.35
C LEU A 62 5.88 2.41 3.67
N LEU A 63 6.84 1.51 3.94
CA LEU A 63 7.75 1.62 5.08
C LEU A 63 8.62 2.86 4.99
N ALA A 64 9.21 3.15 3.82
CA ALA A 64 10.01 4.36 3.62
C ALA A 64 9.18 5.63 3.87
N ILE A 65 7.93 5.68 3.37
CA ILE A 65 7.03 6.82 3.64
C ILE A 65 6.75 6.97 5.14
N LYS A 66 6.54 5.86 5.86
CA LYS A 66 6.38 5.89 7.31
C LYS A 66 7.60 6.47 8.01
N GLN A 67 8.80 6.03 7.63
CA GLN A 67 10.06 6.53 8.21
C GLN A 67 10.23 8.02 7.96
N GLU A 68 10.05 8.48 6.72
CA GLU A 68 10.12 9.91 6.38
C GLU A 68 9.13 10.78 7.16
N LYS A 69 7.95 10.25 7.47
CA LYS A 69 6.94 10.97 8.25
C LYS A 69 7.27 10.99 9.74
N MET A 70 7.85 9.92 10.28
CA MET A 70 8.30 9.87 11.66
C MET A 70 9.48 10.80 11.89
N GLU A 71 10.46 10.83 10.97
CA GLU A 71 11.63 11.73 11.04
C GLU A 71 11.25 13.21 10.93
N LYS A 72 10.15 13.55 10.27
CA LYS A 72 9.64 14.95 10.16
C LYS A 72 8.78 15.38 11.35
N GLN A 73 8.46 14.47 12.27
CA GLN A 73 7.69 14.76 13.48
C GLN A 73 8.56 14.98 14.73
N ASP A 74 9.86 14.69 14.64
CA ASP A 74 10.89 15.08 15.62
C ASP A 74 11.47 16.48 15.31
#